data_AF-A0A7S0ZK75-F1
#
_entry.id   AF-A0A7S0ZK75-F1
#
_cell.length_a   1.000
_cell.length_b   1.000
_cell.length_c   1.000
_cell.angle_alpha   90.00
_cell.angle_beta   90.00
_cell.angle_gamma   90.00
#
_symmetry.space_group_name_H-M   'P 1'
#
loop_
_entity.id
_entity.type
_entity.pdbx_description
1 polymer ?
#
loop_
_entity_poly.entity_id
_entity_poly.type
_entity_poly.pdbx_seq_one_letter_code
_entity_poly.pdbx_strand_id
1 'polypeptide(L)'
;FCMSDSFDTRVIIGCSDQSLREFDLRYYSQPVETKLECLLSHQLRCVERLPNDSGYAVGCIEGRVAVHFNSEDSKPFAFKCHRQSNLIYPVNVCRICPITGVLVTGGGDGDVNVWDIRARKKILQLASYSTSISSLAFSPSGQKLAIAASYTFEQGEIDHCPDSVILCTIDPNSLRPESHQSVT
;
A
#
# COMPACT_ATOMS: atom_id res chain seq x y z
N PHE A 1 2.71 4.07 -14.03
CA PHE A 1 3.60 2.97 -13.62
C PHE A 1 3.77 3.03 -12.12
N CYS A 2 3.68 1.90 -11.45
CA CYS A 2 4.06 1.75 -10.05
C CYS A 2 4.98 0.53 -9.92
N MET A 3 5.88 0.55 -8.95
CA MET A 3 6.84 -0.53 -8.72
C MET A 3 6.92 -0.82 -7.23
N SER A 4 7.03 -2.10 -6.87
CA SER A 4 7.38 -2.52 -5.52
C SER A 4 8.87 -2.80 -5.43
N ASP A 5 9.36 -2.91 -4.20
CA ASP A 5 10.69 -3.41 -3.92
C ASP A 5 10.88 -4.86 -4.41
N SER A 6 12.14 -5.26 -4.58
CA SER A 6 12.55 -6.62 -4.91
C SER A 6 12.54 -7.51 -3.68
N PHE A 7 11.94 -8.70 -3.77
CA PHE A 7 12.22 -9.77 -2.81
C PHE A 7 13.11 -10.81 -3.48
N ASP A 8 14.29 -11.03 -2.91
CA ASP A 8 15.36 -11.84 -3.48
C ASP A 8 15.76 -11.38 -4.89
N THR A 9 15.16 -11.96 -5.92
CA THR A 9 15.47 -11.70 -7.33
C THR A 9 14.24 -11.33 -8.16
N ARG A 10 13.09 -11.07 -7.52
CA ARG A 10 11.82 -10.80 -8.21
C ARG A 10 11.28 -9.40 -7.91
N VAL A 11 10.75 -8.73 -8.94
CA VAL A 11 10.17 -7.38 -8.85
C VAL A 11 8.74 -7.39 -9.39
N ILE A 12 7.82 -6.68 -8.74
CA ILE A 12 6.45 -6.50 -9.21
C ILE A 12 6.28 -5.08 -9.77
N ILE A 13 5.69 -4.99 -10.96
CA ILE A 13 5.46 -3.75 -11.68
C ILE A 13 3.99 -3.65 -12.05
N GLY A 14 3.36 -2.53 -11.67
CA GLY A 14 2.06 -2.12 -12.19
C GLY A 14 2.21 -1.25 -13.43
N CYS A 15 1.61 -1.70 -14.52
CA CYS A 15 1.70 -1.08 -15.83
C CYS A 15 0.54 -0.09 -16.07
N SER A 16 0.71 0.80 -17.06
CA SER A 16 -0.35 1.75 -17.46
C SER A 16 -1.57 1.05 -18.06
N ASP A 17 -1.41 -0.16 -18.59
CA ASP A 17 -2.47 -1.04 -19.09
C ASP A 17 -3.26 -1.72 -17.95
N GLN A 18 -3.07 -1.29 -16.69
CA GLN A 18 -3.69 -1.84 -15.48
C GLN A 18 -3.27 -3.27 -15.14
N SER A 19 -2.33 -3.85 -15.90
CA SER A 19 -1.77 -5.15 -15.60
C SER A 19 -0.72 -5.07 -14.49
N LEU A 20 -0.65 -6.15 -13.71
CA LEU A 20 0.41 -6.37 -12.76
C LEU A 20 1.31 -7.48 -13.30
N ARG A 21 2.62 -7.26 -13.29
CA ARG A 21 3.61 -8.18 -13.85
C ARG A 21 4.72 -8.40 -12.84
N GLU A 22 5.11 -9.66 -12.65
CA GLU A 22 6.30 -10.04 -11.90
C GLU A 22 7.42 -10.39 -12.87
N PHE A 23 8.62 -9.88 -12.61
CA PHE A 23 9.82 -10.20 -13.35
C PHE A 23 10.83 -10.90 -12.45
N ASP A 24 11.33 -12.05 -12.90
CA ASP A 24 12.49 -12.72 -12.30
C ASP A 24 13.78 -12.21 -12.95
N LEU A 25 14.62 -11.56 -12.15
CA LEU A 25 15.82 -10.84 -12.58
C LEU A 25 17.10 -11.69 -12.52
N ARG A 26 17.02 -12.99 -12.18
CA ARG A 26 18.20 -13.88 -12.16
C ARG A 26 18.93 -13.93 -13.51
N TYR A 27 18.18 -13.76 -14.60
CA TYR A 27 18.70 -13.74 -15.97
C TYR A 27 18.35 -12.41 -16.64
N TYR A 28 19.10 -11.35 -16.33
CA TYR A 28 18.83 -9.98 -16.78
C TYR A 28 18.67 -9.83 -18.31
N SER A 29 19.32 -10.68 -19.11
CA SER A 29 19.22 -10.66 -20.57
C SER A 29 17.87 -11.15 -21.11
N GLN A 30 17.16 -12.00 -20.36
CA GLN A 30 15.85 -12.55 -20.72
C GLN A 30 15.04 -12.78 -19.43
N PRO A 31 14.52 -11.70 -18.82
CA PRO A 31 13.76 -11.84 -17.59
C PRO A 31 12.48 -12.64 -17.84
N VAL A 32 12.15 -13.53 -16.90
CA VAL A 32 10.91 -14.32 -16.98
C VAL A 32 9.77 -13.43 -16.46
N GLU A 33 8.80 -13.16 -17.33
CA GLU A 33 7.61 -12.37 -17.02
C GLU A 33 6.43 -13.27 -16.65
N THR A 34 5.81 -12.97 -15.51
CA THR A 34 4.55 -13.60 -15.07
C THR A 34 3.49 -12.52 -14.89
N LYS A 35 2.34 -12.68 -15.55
CA LYS A 35 1.19 -11.79 -15.32
C LYS A 35 0.49 -12.19 -14.02
N LEU A 36 0.33 -11.22 -13.12
CA LEU A 36 -0.35 -11.40 -11.85
C LEU A 36 -1.82 -11.00 -11.94
N GLU A 37 -2.63 -11.56 -11.05
CA GLU A 37 -4.04 -11.21 -10.93
C GLU A 37 -4.24 -9.85 -10.25
N CYS A 38 -5.34 -9.18 -10.56
CA CYS A 38 -5.69 -7.92 -9.91
C CYS A 38 -7.22 -7.82 -9.82
N LEU A 39 -7.72 -7.52 -8.62
CA LEU A 39 -9.16 -7.28 -8.41
C LEU A 39 -9.57 -5.84 -8.76
N LEU A 40 -8.61 -4.98 -9.11
CA LEU A 40 -8.82 -3.58 -9.42
C LEU A 40 -8.81 -3.38 -10.94
N SER A 41 -9.83 -2.69 -11.44
CA SER A 41 -10.09 -2.42 -12.86
C SER A 41 -9.77 -0.99 -13.26
N HIS A 42 -8.91 -0.31 -12.49
CA HIS A 42 -8.56 1.09 -12.68
C HIS A 42 -7.05 1.25 -12.53
N GLN A 43 -6.52 2.38 -12.99
CA GLN A 43 -5.09 2.65 -13.00
C GLN A 43 -4.46 2.39 -11.62
N LEU A 44 -3.45 1.52 -11.61
CA LEU A 44 -2.69 1.16 -10.42
C LEU A 44 -1.69 2.25 -10.11
N ARG A 45 -1.50 2.55 -8.81
CA ARG A 45 -0.69 3.67 -8.35
C ARG A 45 0.41 3.27 -7.39
N CYS A 46 0.20 2.23 -6.60
CA CYS A 46 1.20 1.65 -5.71
C CYS A 46 1.07 0.12 -5.68
N VAL A 47 2.17 -0.56 -5.39
CA VAL A 47 2.22 -2.01 -5.19
C VAL A 47 3.28 -2.30 -4.13
N GLU A 48 3.02 -3.29 -3.28
CA GLU A 48 3.84 -3.67 -2.15
C GLU A 48 3.75 -5.19 -1.94
N ARG A 49 4.88 -5.88 -1.73
CA ARG A 49 4.88 -7.31 -1.40
C ARG A 49 4.48 -7.54 0.05
N LEU A 50 3.72 -8.61 0.31
CA LEU A 50 3.45 -9.08 1.66
C LEU A 50 4.71 -9.72 2.29
N PRO A 51 4.84 -9.73 3.63
CA PRO A 51 5.97 -10.35 4.30
C PRO A 51 6.12 -11.83 3.93
N ASN A 52 7.36 -12.32 3.92
CA ASN A 52 7.72 -13.70 3.59
C ASN A 52 7.20 -14.18 2.22
N ASP A 53 7.07 -13.27 1.26
CA ASP A 53 6.55 -13.55 -0.07
C ASP A 53 5.17 -14.24 -0.06
N SER A 54 4.33 -13.89 0.92
CA SER A 54 2.99 -14.48 1.08
C SER A 54 1.94 -13.92 0.12
N GLY A 55 2.29 -12.94 -0.71
CA GLY A 55 1.43 -12.30 -1.68
C GLY A 55 1.81 -10.85 -1.95
N TYR A 56 0.84 -10.03 -2.38
CA TYR A 56 1.04 -8.60 -2.66
C TYR A 56 -0.22 -7.76 -2.39
N ALA A 57 -0.01 -6.48 -2.09
CA ALA A 57 -1.04 -5.45 -2.01
C ALA A 57 -0.86 -4.44 -3.13
N VAL A 58 -1.97 -3.98 -3.72
CA VAL A 58 -1.97 -3.03 -4.83
C VAL A 58 -3.05 -1.97 -4.63
N GLY A 59 -2.70 -0.70 -4.82
CA GLY A 59 -3.61 0.44 -4.72
C GLY A 59 -3.90 1.09 -6.08
N CYS A 60 -5.08 1.67 -6.23
CA CYS A 60 -5.50 2.34 -7.46
C CYS A 60 -6.04 3.76 -7.23
N ILE A 61 -6.37 4.43 -8.34
CA ILE A 61 -6.95 5.78 -8.34
C ILE A 61 -8.36 5.88 -7.72
N GLU A 62 -9.07 4.76 -7.51
CA GLU A 62 -10.43 4.75 -6.94
C GLU A 62 -10.48 4.56 -5.40
N GLY A 63 -9.41 4.92 -4.70
CA GLY A 63 -9.36 4.83 -3.25
C GLY A 63 -9.56 3.40 -2.74
N ARG A 64 -9.10 2.40 -3.50
CA ARG A 64 -9.17 0.98 -3.15
C ARG A 64 -7.78 0.37 -3.10
N VAL A 65 -7.62 -0.59 -2.20
CA VAL A 65 -6.49 -1.51 -2.18
C VAL A 65 -7.02 -2.93 -2.32
N ALA A 66 -6.39 -3.71 -3.19
CA ALA A 66 -6.57 -5.15 -3.27
C ALA A 66 -5.37 -5.86 -2.65
N VAL A 67 -5.64 -6.98 -1.97
CA VAL A 67 -4.64 -7.88 -1.42
C VAL A 67 -4.83 -9.25 -2.04
N HIS A 68 -3.75 -9.79 -2.57
CA HIS A 68 -3.64 -11.14 -3.12
C HIS A 68 -2.68 -11.95 -2.27
N PHE A 69 -2.98 -13.24 -2.15
CA PHE A 69 -2.15 -14.20 -1.44
C PHE A 69 -1.65 -15.25 -2.41
N ASN A 70 -0.45 -15.76 -2.15
CA ASN A 70 0.13 -16.85 -2.92
C ASN A 70 -0.40 -18.23 -2.51
N SER A 71 -1.04 -18.32 -1.33
CA SER A 71 -1.69 -19.56 -0.85
C SER A 71 -3.11 -19.69 -1.39
N GLU A 72 -3.45 -20.88 -1.88
CA GLU A 72 -4.81 -21.22 -2.37
C GLU A 72 -5.90 -21.13 -1.28
N ASP A 73 -5.52 -21.27 0.00
CA ASP A 73 -6.46 -21.22 1.12
C ASP A 73 -7.00 -19.80 1.37
N SER A 74 -6.25 -18.78 0.95
CA SER A 74 -6.56 -17.39 1.24
C SER A 74 -7.04 -16.65 0.00
N LYS A 75 -8.37 -16.51 -0.12
CA LYS A 75 -8.99 -15.76 -1.22
C LYS A 75 -8.56 -14.28 -1.22
N PRO A 76 -8.27 -13.70 -2.40
CA PRO A 76 -7.96 -12.29 -2.50
C PRO A 76 -9.18 -11.44 -2.14
N PHE A 77 -8.93 -10.20 -1.72
CA PHE A 77 -9.99 -9.26 -1.38
C PHE A 77 -9.57 -7.82 -1.65
N ALA A 78 -10.53 -6.90 -1.68
CA ALA A 78 -10.27 -5.48 -1.80
C ALA A 78 -11.10 -4.68 -0.80
N PHE A 79 -10.55 -3.58 -0.30
CA PHE A 79 -11.21 -2.69 0.63
C PHE A 79 -11.07 -1.22 0.21
N LYS A 80 -12.00 -0.40 0.70
CA LYS A 80 -12.06 1.04 0.45
C LYS A 80 -11.18 1.75 1.49
N CYS A 81 -10.26 2.59 1.03
CA CYS A 81 -9.22 3.19 1.86
C CYS A 81 -9.37 4.71 1.97
N HIS A 82 -9.36 5.40 0.82
CA HIS A 82 -9.23 6.85 0.74
C HIS A 82 -10.50 7.45 0.14
N ARG A 83 -11.50 7.62 1.01
CA ARG A 83 -12.84 8.11 0.66
C ARG A 83 -13.34 8.99 1.78
N GLN A 84 -13.69 10.23 1.44
CA GLN A 84 -14.21 11.20 2.39
C GLN A 84 -15.58 11.69 1.91
N SER A 85 -16.61 11.44 2.73
CA SER A 85 -18.01 11.68 2.36
C SER A 85 -18.37 10.97 1.04
N ASN A 86 -18.51 11.72 -0.07
CA ASN A 86 -18.81 11.19 -1.39
C ASN A 86 -17.62 11.29 -2.37
N LEU A 87 -16.48 11.83 -1.93
CA LEU A 87 -15.29 11.98 -2.75
C LEU A 87 -14.39 10.76 -2.62
N ILE A 88 -13.84 10.31 -3.74
CA ILE A 88 -12.92 9.19 -3.83
C ILE A 88 -11.56 9.74 -4.24
N TYR A 89 -10.53 9.38 -3.48
CA TYR A 89 -9.18 9.87 -3.69
C TYR A 89 -8.24 8.73 -4.10
N PRO A 90 -7.19 9.00 -4.89
CA PRO A 90 -6.22 7.99 -5.26
C PRO A 90 -5.49 7.44 -4.03
N VAL A 91 -5.21 6.14 -4.03
CA VAL A 91 -4.25 5.55 -3.10
C VAL A 91 -2.86 5.76 -3.69
N ASN A 92 -2.15 6.77 -3.23
CA ASN A 92 -0.85 7.14 -3.80
C ASN A 92 0.26 6.17 -3.39
N VAL A 93 0.18 5.63 -2.17
CA VAL A 93 1.21 4.77 -1.61
C VAL A 93 0.63 3.74 -0.66
N CYS A 94 1.19 2.54 -0.66
CA CYS A 94 0.98 1.53 0.37
C CYS A 94 2.32 0.91 0.78
N ARG A 95 2.49 0.65 2.09
CA ARG A 95 3.69 0.07 2.67
C ARG A 95 3.32 -0.91 3.76
N ILE A 96 4.12 -1.96 3.92
CA ILE A 96 3.92 -2.89 5.03
C ILE A 96 4.94 -2.64 6.12
N CYS A 97 4.47 -2.63 7.37
CA CYS A 97 5.36 -2.59 8.51
C CYS A 97 6.16 -3.90 8.57
N PRO A 98 7.51 -3.86 8.54
CA PRO A 98 8.33 -5.07 8.49
C PRO A 98 8.25 -5.91 9.77
N ILE A 99 7.80 -5.33 10.89
CA ILE A 99 7.69 -6.02 12.18
C ILE A 99 6.29 -6.56 12.45
N THR A 100 5.24 -5.75 12.26
CA THR A 100 3.87 -6.15 12.60
C THR A 100 3.11 -6.75 11.43
N GLY A 101 3.55 -6.51 10.20
CA GLY A 101 2.88 -6.99 8.99
C GLY A 101 1.58 -6.24 8.63
N VAL A 102 1.26 -5.15 9.33
CA VAL A 102 0.11 -4.30 8.95
C VAL A 102 0.41 -3.52 7.69
N LEU A 103 -0.63 -3.27 6.91
CA LEU A 103 -0.56 -2.39 5.76
C LEU A 103 -0.85 -0.95 6.20
N VAL A 104 -0.05 -0.01 5.72
CA VAL A 104 -0.32 1.42 5.82
C VAL A 104 -0.53 1.99 4.43
N THR A 105 -1.55 2.83 4.28
CA THR A 105 -1.89 3.49 3.01
C THR A 105 -1.90 5.00 3.18
N GLY A 106 -1.44 5.72 2.16
CA GLY A 106 -1.52 7.17 2.04
C GLY A 106 -2.22 7.56 0.74
N GLY A 107 -3.08 8.58 0.78
CA GLY A 107 -3.91 8.96 -0.35
C GLY A 107 -3.99 10.46 -0.62
N GLY A 108 -4.72 10.80 -1.68
CA GLY A 108 -5.01 12.19 -2.07
C GLY A 108 -5.94 12.94 -1.11
N ASP A 109 -6.57 12.24 -0.16
CA ASP A 109 -7.33 12.84 0.94
C ASP A 109 -6.44 13.38 2.07
N GLY A 110 -5.12 13.17 1.99
CA GLY A 110 -4.17 13.56 3.04
C GLY A 110 -4.19 12.63 4.25
N ASP A 111 -4.94 11.53 4.21
CA ASP A 111 -5.03 10.59 5.32
C ASP A 111 -3.96 9.50 5.23
N VAL A 112 -3.52 9.04 6.41
CA VAL A 112 -2.66 7.86 6.58
C VAL A 112 -3.42 6.82 7.38
N ASN A 113 -3.76 5.70 6.73
CA ASN A 113 -4.63 4.67 7.30
C ASN A 113 -3.86 3.37 7.54
N VAL A 114 -4.14 2.71 8.67
CA VAL A 114 -3.51 1.44 9.07
C VAL A 114 -4.54 0.32 9.00
N TRP A 115 -4.15 -0.82 8.42
CA TRP A 115 -5.03 -1.94 8.11
C TRP A 115 -4.44 -3.27 8.59
N ASP A 116 -5.29 -4.07 9.21
CA ASP A 116 -5.03 -5.47 9.47
C ASP A 116 -5.45 -6.29 8.24
N ILE A 117 -4.47 -6.87 7.55
CA ILE A 117 -4.70 -7.69 6.36
C ILE A 117 -5.42 -8.99 6.71
N ARG A 118 -5.13 -9.60 7.87
CA ARG A 118 -5.71 -10.89 8.27
C ARG A 118 -7.16 -10.70 8.71
N ALA A 119 -7.41 -9.70 9.55
CA ALA A 119 -8.76 -9.36 10.00
C ALA A 119 -9.57 -8.56 8.96
N ARG A 120 -8.95 -8.17 7.83
CA ARG A 120 -9.56 -7.44 6.71
C ARG A 120 -10.25 -6.14 7.15
N LYS A 121 -9.67 -5.44 8.12
CA LYS A 121 -10.27 -4.25 8.75
C LYS A 121 -9.27 -3.10 8.93
N LYS A 122 -9.78 -1.87 8.91
CA LYS A 122 -9.03 -0.69 9.36
C LYS A 122 -8.78 -0.82 10.86
N ILE A 123 -7.54 -0.68 11.28
CA ILE A 123 -7.17 -0.62 12.70
C ILE A 123 -7.43 0.81 13.18
N LEU A 124 -6.78 1.79 12.54
CA LEU A 124 -6.88 3.20 12.91
C LEU A 124 -6.51 4.11 11.73
N GLN A 125 -6.81 5.40 11.90
CA GLN A 125 -6.24 6.48 11.11
C GLN A 125 -5.07 7.07 11.89
N LEU A 126 -3.87 6.98 11.34
CA LEU A 126 -2.63 7.34 12.04
C LEU A 126 -2.45 8.86 12.10
N ALA A 127 -2.75 9.52 10.99
CA ALA A 127 -2.62 10.97 10.83
C ALA A 127 -3.49 11.46 9.66
N SER A 128 -3.72 12.77 9.64
CA SER A 128 -4.34 13.49 8.53
C SER A 128 -3.55 14.78 8.29
N TYR A 129 -3.37 15.14 7.03
CA TYR A 129 -2.56 16.28 6.62
C TYR A 129 -3.36 17.17 5.66
N SER A 130 -2.95 18.43 5.54
CA SER A 130 -3.64 19.42 4.70
C SER A 130 -3.37 19.28 3.20
N THR A 131 -2.60 18.28 2.80
CA THR A 131 -2.26 17.97 1.40
C THR A 131 -2.08 16.45 1.25
N SER A 132 -2.02 15.99 -0.01
CA SER A 132 -1.91 14.58 -0.39
C SER A 132 -0.71 13.90 0.25
N ILE A 133 -0.83 12.59 0.53
CA ILE A 133 0.32 11.77 0.93
C ILE A 133 0.97 11.24 -0.33
N SER A 134 2.19 11.69 -0.61
CA SER A 134 2.92 11.32 -1.84
C SER A 134 3.78 10.08 -1.63
N SER A 135 4.28 9.84 -0.41
CA SER A 135 5.13 8.69 -0.10
C SER A 135 5.13 8.34 1.40
N LEU A 136 5.43 7.08 1.68
CA LEU A 136 5.59 6.50 3.01
C LEU A 136 6.83 5.58 3.01
N ALA A 137 7.57 5.56 4.12
CA ALA A 137 8.69 4.64 4.32
C ALA A 137 8.88 4.27 5.80
N PHE A 138 8.89 2.96 6.09
CA PHE A 138 9.19 2.45 7.42
C PHE A 138 10.70 2.39 7.67
N SER A 139 11.13 2.60 8.92
CA SER A 139 12.44 2.12 9.34
C SER A 139 12.49 0.59 9.35
N PRO A 140 13.66 -0.05 9.17
CA PRO A 140 13.78 -1.51 9.25
C PRO A 140 13.28 -2.09 10.58
N SER A 141 13.41 -1.31 11.67
CA SER A 141 12.91 -1.67 12.99
C SER A 141 11.39 -1.50 13.17
N GLY A 142 10.66 -0.95 12.19
CA GLY A 142 9.22 -0.66 12.27
C GLY A 142 8.81 0.42 13.27
N GLN A 143 9.76 1.01 14.02
CA GLN A 143 9.50 1.99 15.08
C GLN A 143 9.32 3.42 14.56
N LYS A 144 9.65 3.66 13.28
CA LYS A 144 9.50 4.97 12.65
C LYS A 144 8.84 4.83 11.29
N LEU A 145 8.03 5.82 10.96
CA LEU A 145 7.45 6.01 9.64
C LEU A 145 7.74 7.43 9.17
N ALA A 146 8.44 7.55 8.03
CA ALA A 146 8.57 8.79 7.31
C ALA A 146 7.34 8.98 6.40
N ILE A 147 6.77 10.18 6.43
CA ILE A 147 5.56 10.55 5.70
C ILE A 147 5.88 11.80 4.88
N ALA A 148 5.73 11.70 3.56
CA ALA A 148 5.83 12.84 2.67
C ALA A 148 4.41 13.34 2.35
N ALA A 149 4.10 14.55 2.80
CA ALA A 149 2.85 15.24 2.48
C ALA A 149 3.17 16.31 1.43
N SER A 150 2.71 16.08 0.21
CA SER A 150 2.95 16.93 -0.95
C SER A 150 1.85 16.69 -1.97
N TYR A 151 1.41 17.75 -2.62
CA TYR A 151 0.31 17.69 -3.57
C TYR A 151 0.66 16.82 -4.79
N THR A 152 -0.25 15.93 -5.20
CA THR A 152 0.01 14.94 -6.26
C THR A 152 -0.68 15.23 -7.59
N PHE A 153 -1.10 16.49 -7.81
CA PHE A 153 -1.73 16.97 -9.06
C PHE A 153 -3.05 16.27 -9.44
N GLU A 154 -3.74 15.67 -8.46
CA GLU A 154 -5.01 14.98 -8.68
C GLU A 154 -6.15 15.88 -9.18
N GLN A 155 -6.03 17.21 -9.04
CA GLN A 155 -7.01 18.21 -9.48
C GLN A 155 -6.40 19.24 -10.44
N GLY A 156 -5.23 18.97 -11.00
CA GLY A 156 -4.51 19.92 -11.87
C GLY A 156 -3.71 20.96 -11.07
N GLU A 157 -3.34 22.06 -11.72
CA GLU A 157 -2.56 23.14 -11.09
C GLU A 157 -3.48 24.00 -10.21
N ILE A 158 -3.27 23.91 -8.90
CA ILE A 158 -4.00 24.66 -7.87
C ILE A 158 -3.01 25.17 -6.83
N ASP A 159 -3.38 26.23 -6.11
CA ASP A 159 -2.70 26.58 -4.87
C ASP A 159 -2.88 25.44 -3.86
N HIS A 160 -1.78 25.03 -3.23
CA HIS A 160 -1.77 23.96 -2.24
C HIS A 160 -0.87 24.30 -1.06
N CYS A 161 -1.07 23.60 0.06
CA CYS A 161 -0.20 23.74 1.22
C CYS A 161 1.26 23.39 0.87
N PRO A 162 2.25 23.96 1.59
CA PRO A 162 3.65 23.62 1.39
C PRO A 162 3.93 22.13 1.61
N ASP A 163 4.90 21.61 0.87
CA ASP A 163 5.38 20.24 1.04
C ASP A 163 6.05 20.05 2.40
N SER A 164 5.89 18.86 2.98
CA SER A 164 6.51 18.52 4.26
C SER A 164 6.90 17.04 4.35
N VAL A 165 7.94 16.77 5.13
CA VAL A 165 8.35 15.42 5.51
C VAL A 165 8.25 15.31 7.03
N ILE A 166 7.45 14.36 7.50
CA ILE A 166 7.17 14.13 8.91
C ILE A 166 7.74 12.77 9.31
N LEU A 167 8.40 12.71 10.46
CA LEU A 167 8.86 11.47 11.05
C LEU A 167 7.99 11.13 12.26
N CYS A 168 7.17 10.08 12.13
CA CYS A 168 6.31 9.60 13.20
C CYS A 168 7.00 8.45 13.94
N THR A 169 7.04 8.52 15.26
CA THR A 169 7.36 7.37 16.10
C THR A 169 6.13 6.48 16.18
N ILE A 170 6.32 5.19 15.92
CA ILE A 170 5.28 4.18 15.95
C ILE A 170 5.52 3.29 17.16
N ASP A 171 4.51 3.18 18.01
CA ASP A 171 4.44 2.09 18.99
C ASP A 171 4.01 0.81 18.27
N PRO A 172 4.88 -0.22 18.16
CA PRO A 172 4.50 -1.45 17.47
C PRO A 172 3.30 -2.14 18.10
N ASN A 173 3.04 -1.94 19.39
CA ASN A 173 1.91 -2.57 20.08
C ASN A 173 0.56 -1.98 19.63
N SER A 174 0.51 -0.68 19.30
CA SER A 174 -0.72 -0.04 18.81
C SER A 174 -1.09 -0.47 17.39
N LEU A 175 -0.12 -1.02 16.66
CA LEU A 175 -0.28 -1.54 15.30
C LEU A 175 -0.44 -3.06 15.27
N ARG A 176 -0.54 -3.77 16.40
CA ARG A 176 -0.72 -5.22 16.35
C ARG A 176 -2.15 -5.58 15.94
N PRO A 177 -2.34 -6.53 15.02
CA PRO A 177 -3.59 -7.26 14.84
C PRO A 177 -4.14 -7.73 16.20
N GLU A 178 -5.45 -7.56 16.43
CA GLU A 178 -6.09 -8.18 17.60
C GLU A 178 -5.92 -9.70 17.49
N SER A 179 -5.39 -10.34 18.54
CA SER A 179 -5.31 -11.80 18.58
C SER A 179 -6.72 -12.36 18.57
N HIS A 180 -7.10 -13.08 17.51
CA HIS A 180 -8.30 -13.90 17.52
C HIS A 180 -8.19 -14.89 18.67
N GLN A 181 -9.01 -14.74 19.70
CA GLN A 181 -9.28 -15.83 20.62
C GLN A 181 -9.91 -16.94 19.79
N SER A 182 -9.23 -18.07 19.67
CA SER A 182 -9.80 -19.28 19.11
C SER A 182 -11.04 -19.61 19.93
N VAL A 183 -12.22 -19.51 19.33
CA VAL A 183 -13.44 -20.04 19.94
C VAL A 183 -13.30 -21.56 19.90
N THR A 184 -12.93 -22.13 21.04
CA THR A 184 -13.07 -23.57 21.35
C THR A 184 -14.53 -23.98 21.36
#